data_AF-A0A662MSF9-F1
#
_entry.id   AF-A0A662MSF9-F1
#
_cell.length_a   1.000
_cell.length_b   1.000
_cell.length_c   1.000
_cell.angle_alpha   90.00
_cell.angle_beta   90.00
_cell.angle_gamma   90.00
#
_symmetry.space_group_name_H-M   'P 1'
#
loop_
_entity.id
_entity.type
_entity.pdbx_description
1 polymer ?
#
loop_
_entity_poly.entity_id
_entity_poly.type
_entity_poly.pdbx_seq_one_letter_code
_entity_poly.pdbx_strand_id
1 'polypeptide(L)'
;MGYSLTLTSVLFFSFFLFSFYFLYGTLREFNELTDAANDLKEERDRVLKNTDITMKGVLIDGKNLTFTFENSGYTSLDVDHLTFIIEGVVIEKENLTLTLEEDWEEYWQVGDELVVEAYLPNLSLTSSAGDTAWLVTPPTTPTGNITIASGDHIYCLILNSSSPTIEIFNRDGKVVGVVPSTLLNSPLDICVMEEDLLVLNKTSVDRFTSLGYKDDDNYIGSLVDAELITYSHGYVFIGLANGSIIRYTSD
;
A
#
# COMPACT_ATOMS: atom_id res chain seq x y z
N MET A 1 -37.68 -10.38 80.40
CA MET A 1 -36.20 -10.28 80.35
C MET A 1 -35.86 -9.04 79.56
N GLY A 2 -35.55 -7.93 80.22
CA GLY A 2 -35.22 -6.67 79.56
C GLY A 2 -33.75 -6.71 79.15
N TYR A 3 -33.47 -6.72 77.85
CA TYR A 3 -32.10 -6.59 77.35
C TYR A 3 -31.63 -5.14 77.61
N SER A 4 -30.74 -4.94 78.59
CA SER A 4 -30.04 -3.66 78.73
C SER A 4 -28.99 -3.58 77.63
N LEU A 5 -29.29 -2.84 76.56
CA LEU A 5 -28.27 -2.41 75.62
C LEU A 5 -27.23 -1.58 76.37
N THR A 6 -25.99 -2.04 76.40
CA THR A 6 -24.90 -1.24 76.97
C THR A 6 -24.70 -0.02 76.07
N LEU A 7 -24.45 1.15 76.66
CA LEU A 7 -24.18 2.39 75.91
C LEU A 7 -23.11 2.18 74.82
N THR A 8 -22.13 1.33 75.12
CA THR A 8 -21.08 0.89 74.19
C THR A 8 -21.66 0.18 72.96
N SER A 9 -22.61 -0.75 73.13
CA SER A 9 -23.27 -1.43 72.00
C SER A 9 -24.04 -0.45 71.10
N VAL A 10 -24.67 0.57 71.68
CA VAL A 10 -25.38 1.61 70.92
C VAL A 10 -24.39 2.47 70.12
N LEU A 11 -23.28 2.87 70.73
CA LEU A 11 -22.24 3.66 70.05
C LEU A 11 -21.58 2.87 68.91
N PHE A 12 -21.26 1.60 69.12
CA PHE A 12 -20.72 0.74 68.07
C PHE A 12 -21.70 0.55 66.92
N PHE A 13 -22.98 0.33 67.21
CA PHE A 13 -24.00 0.15 66.18
C PHE A 13 -24.23 1.44 65.37
N SER A 14 -24.26 2.61 66.02
CA SER A 14 -24.36 3.90 65.35
C SER A 14 -23.15 4.20 64.46
N PHE A 15 -21.94 3.90 64.94
CA PHE A 15 -20.73 4.05 64.12
C PHE A 15 -20.74 3.10 62.93
N PHE A 16 -21.16 1.84 63.14
CA PHE A 16 -21.31 0.87 62.07
C PHE A 16 -22.32 1.32 61.01
N LEU A 17 -23.49 1.84 61.41
CA LEU A 17 -24.48 2.38 60.47
C LEU A 17 -23.96 3.59 59.71
N PHE A 18 -23.21 4.48 60.36
CA PHE A 18 -22.57 5.61 59.71
C PHE A 18 -21.54 5.13 58.67
N SER A 19 -20.63 4.24 59.04
CA SER A 19 -19.66 3.65 58.09
C SER A 19 -20.34 2.91 56.94
N PHE A 20 -21.43 2.18 57.21
CA PHE A 20 -22.19 1.48 56.18
C PHE A 20 -22.90 2.44 55.24
N TYR A 21 -23.47 3.54 55.73
CA TYR A 21 -24.10 4.56 54.91
C TYR A 21 -23.10 5.22 53.95
N PHE A 22 -21.91 5.57 54.44
CA PHE A 22 -20.83 6.09 53.60
C PHE A 22 -20.35 5.07 52.59
N LEU A 23 -20.10 3.82 53.01
CA LEU A 23 -19.64 2.77 52.11
C LEU A 23 -20.67 2.45 51.02
N TYR A 24 -21.95 2.39 51.38
CA TYR A 24 -23.04 2.16 50.44
C TYR A 24 -23.16 3.30 49.43
N GLY A 25 -23.04 4.56 49.87
CA GLY A 25 -22.98 5.72 48.97
C GLY A 25 -21.83 5.60 47.97
N THR A 26 -20.63 5.29 48.44
CA THR A 26 -19.45 5.13 47.56
C THR A 26 -19.57 3.93 46.61
N LEU A 27 -20.17 2.82 47.04
CA LEU A 27 -20.40 1.65 46.19
C LEU A 27 -21.42 1.94 45.09
N ARG A 28 -22.47 2.71 45.40
CA ARG A 28 -23.46 3.11 44.41
C ARG A 28 -22.84 4.01 43.34
N GLU A 29 -22.11 5.04 43.77
CA GLU A 29 -21.40 5.95 42.86
C GLU A 29 -20.37 5.19 41.99
N PHE A 30 -19.66 4.23 42.58
CA PHE A 30 -18.72 3.37 41.84
C PHE A 30 -19.41 2.51 40.78
N ASN A 31 -20.57 1.92 41.09
CA ASN A 31 -21.34 1.14 40.13
C ASN A 31 -21.90 2.02 39.01
N GLU A 32 -22.47 3.18 39.33
CA GLU A 32 -22.97 4.15 38.33
C GLU A 32 -21.85 4.61 37.38
N LEU A 33 -20.64 4.86 37.90
CA LEU A 33 -19.46 5.18 37.08
C LEU A 33 -19.00 4.00 36.22
N THR A 34 -19.08 2.78 36.75
CA THR A 34 -18.69 1.57 36.03
C THR A 34 -19.66 1.28 34.89
N ASP A 35 -20.97 1.42 35.13
CA ASP A 35 -22.01 1.24 34.11
C ASP A 35 -21.89 2.31 33.02
N ALA A 36 -21.72 3.58 33.38
CA ALA A 36 -21.49 4.65 32.42
C ALA A 36 -20.22 4.42 31.57
N ALA A 37 -19.15 3.90 32.18
CA ALA A 37 -17.93 3.55 31.45
C ALA A 37 -18.13 2.36 30.50
N ASN A 38 -18.95 1.37 30.87
CA ASN A 38 -19.30 0.24 30.02
C ASN A 38 -20.17 0.69 28.84
N ASP A 39 -21.17 1.54 29.07
CA ASP A 39 -22.03 2.08 28.01
C ASP A 39 -21.22 2.87 26.98
N LEU A 40 -20.31 3.75 27.44
CA LEU A 40 -19.39 4.48 26.56
C LEU A 40 -18.49 3.55 25.76
N LYS A 41 -18.03 2.46 26.38
CA LYS A 41 -17.21 1.46 25.69
C LYS A 41 -18.00 0.73 24.62
N GLU A 42 -19.23 0.31 24.91
CA GLU A 42 -20.10 -0.35 23.93
C GLU A 42 -20.44 0.57 22.76
N GLU A 43 -20.75 1.85 23.03
CA GLU A 43 -21.00 2.84 22.00
C GLU A 43 -19.76 3.07 21.12
N ARG A 44 -18.58 3.24 21.73
CA ARG A 44 -17.33 3.37 20.98
C ARG A 44 -17.05 2.12 20.14
N ASP A 45 -17.21 0.93 20.69
CA ASP A 45 -16.98 -0.33 19.98
C ASP A 45 -17.98 -0.53 18.83
N ARG A 46 -19.21 -0.01 18.97
CA ARG A 46 -20.21 0.04 17.89
C ARG A 46 -19.78 0.99 16.78
N VAL A 47 -19.35 2.20 17.12
CA VAL A 47 -18.85 3.18 16.13
C VAL A 47 -17.65 2.61 15.38
N LEU A 48 -16.67 2.04 16.09
CA LEU A 48 -15.48 1.43 15.49
C LEU A 48 -15.80 0.26 14.53
N LYS A 49 -16.84 -0.53 14.81
CA LYS A 49 -17.28 -1.62 13.91
C LYS A 49 -17.99 -1.11 12.66
N ASN A 50 -18.63 0.05 12.77
CA ASN A 50 -19.43 0.64 11.70
C ASN A 50 -18.64 1.66 10.88
N THR A 51 -17.51 2.14 11.37
CA THR A 51 -16.61 3.01 10.62
C THR A 51 -15.64 2.15 9.81
N ASP A 52 -15.63 2.35 8.51
CA ASP A 52 -14.66 1.75 7.60
C ASP A 52 -14.28 2.78 6.54
N ILE A 53 -13.00 2.81 6.19
CA ILE A 53 -12.44 3.80 5.26
C ILE A 53 -11.51 3.06 4.29
N THR A 54 -11.80 3.20 3.00
CA THR A 54 -11.01 2.59 1.94
C THR A 54 -10.23 3.65 1.18
N MET A 55 -8.93 3.44 0.98
CA MET A 55 -8.12 4.30 0.12
C MET A 55 -8.34 3.89 -1.35
N LYS A 56 -8.80 4.83 -2.18
CA LYS A 56 -9.03 4.63 -3.62
C LYS A 56 -7.80 4.90 -4.46
N GLY A 57 -7.03 5.91 -4.08
CA GLY A 57 -5.92 6.36 -4.89
C GLY A 57 -4.95 7.26 -4.16
N VAL A 58 -3.74 7.31 -4.68
CA VAL A 58 -2.68 8.23 -4.28
C VAL A 58 -2.09 8.82 -5.54
N LEU A 59 -2.07 10.15 -5.62
CA LEU A 59 -1.38 10.91 -6.65
C LEU A 59 -0.24 11.70 -6.01
N ILE A 60 0.91 11.68 -6.68
CA ILE A 60 2.11 12.40 -6.25
C ILE A 60 2.45 13.40 -7.33
N ASP A 61 2.39 14.69 -7.00
CA ASP A 61 2.81 15.78 -7.88
C ASP A 61 3.84 16.68 -7.17
N GLY A 62 5.11 16.33 -7.33
CA GLY A 62 6.22 17.04 -6.71
C GLY A 62 6.19 16.98 -5.18
N LYS A 63 5.75 18.08 -4.55
CA LYS A 63 5.62 18.21 -3.09
C LYS A 63 4.17 18.12 -2.59
N ASN A 64 3.23 17.94 -3.52
CA ASN A 64 1.82 17.74 -3.23
C ASN A 64 1.53 16.25 -3.24
N LEU A 65 0.92 15.76 -2.17
CA LEU A 65 0.33 14.43 -2.12
C LEU A 65 -1.18 14.59 -2.13
N THR A 66 -1.85 13.90 -3.05
CA THR A 66 -3.30 13.83 -3.09
C THR A 66 -3.71 12.41 -2.78
N PHE A 67 -4.47 12.24 -1.70
CA PHE A 67 -5.07 10.98 -1.31
C PHE A 67 -6.57 11.04 -1.57
N THR A 68 -7.12 9.97 -2.13
CA THR A 68 -8.56 9.81 -2.26
C THR A 68 -9.01 8.68 -1.36
N PHE A 69 -9.90 8.98 -0.43
CA PHE A 69 -10.51 8.03 0.48
C PHE A 69 -12.01 7.92 0.22
N GLU A 70 -12.60 6.75 0.43
CA GLU A 70 -14.03 6.50 0.44
C GLU A 70 -14.46 6.08 1.85
N ASN A 71 -15.56 6.63 2.35
CA ASN A 71 -16.20 6.14 3.58
C ASN A 71 -17.00 4.89 3.24
N SER A 72 -16.36 3.72 3.32
CA SER A 72 -16.97 2.41 3.06
C SER A 72 -17.79 1.86 4.23
N GLY A 73 -17.88 2.63 5.32
CA GLY A 73 -18.61 2.26 6.53
C GLY A 73 -20.11 2.53 6.49
N TYR A 74 -20.70 2.70 7.67
CA TYR A 74 -22.11 2.99 7.91
C TYR A 74 -22.31 4.22 8.81
N THR A 75 -21.24 4.95 9.10
CA THR A 75 -21.25 6.12 9.99
C THR A 75 -20.68 7.32 9.25
N SER A 76 -21.38 8.45 9.25
CA SER A 76 -20.84 9.72 8.74
C SER A 76 -19.73 10.24 9.66
N LEU A 77 -18.66 10.79 9.08
CA LEU A 77 -17.47 11.21 9.81
C LEU A 77 -17.34 12.74 9.77
N ASP A 78 -16.96 13.31 10.91
CA ASP A 78 -16.63 14.73 11.00
C ASP A 78 -15.18 14.93 10.51
N VAL A 79 -15.05 15.71 9.44
CA VAL A 79 -13.77 15.93 8.75
C VAL A 79 -12.84 16.83 9.56
N ASP A 80 -13.39 17.71 10.40
CA ASP A 80 -12.60 18.67 11.19
C ASP A 80 -11.79 18.01 12.30
N HIS A 81 -12.20 16.82 12.73
CA HIS A 81 -11.55 16.02 13.76
C HIS A 81 -10.60 14.95 13.23
N LEU A 82 -10.37 14.90 11.91
CA LEU A 82 -9.43 13.97 11.31
C LEU A 82 -7.98 14.41 11.57
N THR A 83 -7.14 13.43 11.93
CA THR A 83 -5.70 13.61 12.08
C THR A 83 -4.99 12.82 11.00
N PHE A 84 -4.20 13.49 10.18
CA PHE A 84 -3.41 12.86 9.13
C PHE A 84 -1.97 12.65 9.60
N ILE A 85 -1.48 11.42 9.45
CA ILE A 85 -0.12 11.03 9.80
C ILE A 85 0.51 10.39 8.57
N ILE A 86 1.62 10.95 8.08
CA ILE A 86 2.36 10.46 6.92
C ILE A 86 3.78 10.15 7.38
N GLU A 87 4.23 8.90 7.19
CA GLU A 87 5.57 8.44 7.62
C GLU A 87 5.87 8.75 9.10
N GLY A 88 4.85 8.63 9.97
CA GLY A 88 4.97 8.91 11.41
C GLY A 88 5.00 10.41 11.78
N VAL A 89 4.86 11.31 10.81
CA VAL A 89 4.78 12.75 11.03
C VAL A 89 3.31 13.19 10.95
N VAL A 90 2.82 13.87 11.98
CA VAL A 90 1.50 14.50 11.97
C VAL A 90 1.54 15.69 11.04
N ILE A 91 0.61 15.75 10.09
CA ILE A 91 0.50 16.88 9.16
C ILE A 91 -0.43 17.93 9.78
N GLU A 92 0.06 19.16 9.90
CA GLU A 92 -0.73 20.27 10.43
C GLU A 92 -1.85 20.66 9.45
N LYS A 93 -3.01 21.05 9.97
CA LYS A 93 -4.21 21.38 9.18
C LYS A 93 -3.97 22.52 8.18
N GLU A 94 -3.04 23.44 8.47
CA GLU A 94 -2.64 24.52 7.55
C GLU A 94 -1.95 24.02 6.26
N ASN A 95 -1.41 22.80 6.30
CA ASN A 95 -0.75 22.15 5.17
C ASN A 95 -1.67 21.12 4.48
N LEU A 96 -2.96 21.07 4.87
CA LEU A 96 -3.96 20.14 4.34
C LEU A 96 -5.10 20.92 3.71
N THR A 97 -5.45 20.55 2.48
CA THR A 97 -6.71 20.92 1.85
C THR A 97 -7.59 19.69 1.80
N LEU A 98 -8.78 19.78 2.37
CA LEU A 98 -9.77 18.71 2.39
C LEU A 98 -10.90 19.12 1.44
N THR A 99 -11.29 18.24 0.53
CA THR A 99 -12.34 18.49 -0.46
C THR A 99 -13.28 17.30 -0.49
N LEU A 100 -14.57 17.56 -0.28
CA LEU A 100 -15.65 16.59 -0.47
C LEU A 100 -16.29 16.83 -1.83
N GLU A 101 -16.75 15.77 -2.49
CA GLU A 101 -17.43 15.89 -3.80
C GLU A 101 -18.78 16.61 -3.71
N GLU A 102 -19.44 16.60 -2.55
CA GLU A 102 -20.73 17.26 -2.33
C GLU A 102 -20.64 18.42 -1.31
N ASP A 103 -21.55 19.40 -1.42
CA ASP A 103 -21.62 20.66 -0.65
C ASP A 103 -21.77 20.51 0.88
N TRP A 104 -21.69 19.29 1.43
CA TRP A 104 -21.74 19.00 2.86
C TRP A 104 -20.33 19.10 3.47
N GLU A 105 -19.72 20.28 3.40
CA GLU A 105 -18.30 20.54 3.69
C GLU A 105 -17.81 20.09 5.09
N GLU A 106 -18.71 19.81 6.03
CA GLU A 106 -18.38 19.48 7.43
C GLU A 106 -18.44 17.97 7.75
N TYR A 107 -19.28 17.19 7.03
CA TYR A 107 -19.51 15.77 7.33
C TYR A 107 -19.35 14.89 6.10
N TRP A 108 -18.37 14.00 6.17
CA TRP A 108 -18.10 12.98 5.17
C TRP A 108 -19.11 11.83 5.27
N GLN A 109 -20.04 11.77 4.32
CA GLN A 109 -21.10 10.76 4.31
C GLN A 109 -20.61 9.40 3.83
N VAL A 110 -21.44 8.38 4.07
CA VAL A 110 -21.19 7.00 3.63
C VAL A 110 -21.28 6.92 2.10
N GLY A 111 -20.24 6.37 1.47
CA GLY A 111 -20.11 6.22 0.03
C GLY A 111 -19.48 7.42 -0.69
N ASP A 112 -19.32 8.56 0.00
CA ASP A 112 -18.69 9.74 -0.60
C ASP A 112 -17.17 9.63 -0.61
N GLU A 113 -16.54 10.34 -1.53
CA GLU A 113 -15.09 10.47 -1.59
C GLU A 113 -14.61 11.74 -0.87
N LEU A 114 -13.57 11.57 -0.04
CA LEU A 114 -12.80 12.65 0.56
C LEU A 114 -11.44 12.72 -0.15
N VAL A 115 -11.19 13.85 -0.80
CA VAL A 115 -9.90 14.20 -1.40
C VAL A 115 -9.10 15.01 -0.40
N VAL A 116 -7.88 14.56 -0.13
CA VAL A 116 -6.96 15.17 0.83
C VAL A 116 -5.69 15.56 0.10
N GLU A 117 -5.45 16.85 -0.04
CA GLU A 117 -4.21 17.39 -0.59
C GLU A 117 -3.31 17.84 0.55
N ALA A 118 -2.15 17.20 0.69
CA ALA A 118 -1.14 17.57 1.66
C ALA A 118 0.04 18.25 0.96
N TYR A 119 0.32 19.50 1.34
CA TYR A 119 1.54 20.18 0.93
C TYR A 119 2.64 19.92 1.95
N LEU A 120 3.72 19.27 1.53
CA LEU A 120 4.77 18.87 2.45
C LEU A 120 6.10 19.54 2.06
N PRO A 121 6.37 20.76 2.55
CA PRO A 121 7.53 21.54 2.11
C PRO A 121 8.86 20.85 2.40
N ASN A 122 8.88 20.05 3.48
CA ASN A 122 10.03 19.31 3.99
C ASN A 122 9.95 17.80 3.77
N LEU A 123 8.88 17.29 3.16
CA LEU A 123 8.86 15.88 2.78
C LEU A 123 9.73 15.73 1.54
N SER A 124 10.90 15.13 1.73
CA SER A 124 11.54 14.41 0.64
C SER A 124 10.71 13.15 0.47
N LEU A 125 9.83 13.15 -0.53
CA LEU A 125 9.23 11.92 -1.04
C LEU A 125 10.35 11.10 -1.67
N THR A 126 11.12 10.42 -0.83
CA THR A 126 11.68 9.16 -1.25
C THR A 126 10.50 8.23 -1.21
N SER A 127 9.88 7.98 -2.37
CA SER A 127 9.12 6.74 -2.51
C SER A 127 10.01 5.65 -1.93
N SER A 128 9.46 4.65 -1.25
CA SER A 128 10.20 3.40 -1.08
C SER A 128 10.23 2.61 -2.39
N ALA A 129 10.51 3.24 -3.53
CA ALA A 129 11.60 2.77 -4.36
C ALA A 129 12.83 3.48 -3.78
N GLY A 130 13.76 2.82 -3.11
CA GLY A 130 14.99 3.48 -2.60
C GLY A 130 15.88 4.15 -3.68
N ASP A 131 15.34 4.49 -4.85
CA ASP A 131 15.83 3.99 -6.12
C ASP A 131 15.15 4.66 -7.34
N THR A 132 14.93 5.99 -7.34
CA THR A 132 14.47 6.72 -8.56
C THR A 132 15.26 7.99 -8.88
N ALA A 133 16.34 8.30 -8.15
CA ALA A 133 17.26 9.38 -8.54
C ALA A 133 18.08 9.05 -9.82
N TRP A 134 18.09 7.80 -10.27
CA TRP A 134 18.98 7.34 -11.34
C TRP A 134 18.34 7.25 -12.73
N LEU A 135 17.01 7.38 -12.85
CA LEU A 135 16.33 7.42 -14.16
C LEU A 135 16.37 8.80 -14.85
N VAL A 136 17.04 9.80 -14.25
CA VAL A 136 16.97 11.21 -14.67
C VAL A 136 18.08 11.60 -15.65
N THR A 137 19.14 10.81 -15.78
CA THR A 137 20.17 11.04 -16.81
C THR A 137 20.46 9.78 -17.60
N PRO A 138 19.59 9.43 -18.57
CA PRO A 138 20.00 8.51 -19.62
C PRO A 138 21.23 9.12 -20.33
N PRO A 139 22.34 8.38 -20.51
CA PRO A 139 23.58 8.92 -21.08
C PRO A 139 23.44 9.44 -22.52
N THR A 140 22.29 9.20 -23.15
CA THR A 140 21.81 9.81 -24.39
C THR A 140 20.29 9.73 -24.40
N THR A 141 19.61 10.75 -24.92
CA THR A 141 18.14 10.84 -25.02
C THR A 141 17.53 9.51 -25.50
N PRO A 142 16.86 8.75 -24.63
CA PRO A 142 16.36 7.43 -25.00
C PRO A 142 15.15 7.60 -25.91
N THR A 143 15.19 6.96 -27.08
CA THR A 143 14.14 7.10 -28.11
C THR A 143 13.02 6.08 -27.97
N GLY A 144 12.97 5.35 -26.84
CA GLY A 144 11.90 4.42 -26.48
C GLY A 144 12.34 3.57 -25.29
N ASN A 145 11.78 3.84 -24.11
CA ASN A 145 12.05 3.05 -22.91
C ASN A 145 10.92 2.05 -22.69
N ILE A 146 11.27 0.78 -22.52
CA ILE A 146 10.40 -0.19 -21.86
C ILE A 146 11.12 -0.54 -20.58
N THR A 147 10.45 -0.28 -19.47
CA THR A 147 10.92 -0.64 -18.15
C THR A 147 10.03 -1.77 -17.67
N ILE A 148 10.60 -2.96 -17.48
CA ILE A 148 9.90 -4.07 -16.83
C ILE A 148 10.60 -4.29 -15.50
N ALA A 149 9.85 -4.18 -14.41
CA ALA A 149 10.35 -4.42 -13.06
C ALA A 149 9.86 -5.79 -12.57
N SER A 150 10.76 -6.56 -11.95
CA SER A 150 10.38 -7.79 -11.23
C SER A 150 11.33 -8.03 -10.05
N GLY A 151 10.76 -8.23 -8.87
CA GLY A 151 11.52 -8.54 -7.66
C GLY A 151 12.57 -7.47 -7.32
N ASP A 152 13.82 -7.90 -7.21
CA ASP A 152 14.98 -7.04 -6.85
C ASP A 152 15.73 -6.45 -8.05
N HIS A 153 15.26 -6.69 -9.28
CA HIS A 153 15.90 -6.23 -10.51
C HIS A 153 14.97 -5.37 -11.39
N ILE A 154 15.56 -4.36 -12.03
CA ILE A 154 14.89 -3.50 -13.00
C ILE A 154 15.55 -3.68 -14.35
N TYR A 155 14.75 -4.05 -15.35
CA TYR A 155 15.19 -4.25 -16.72
C TYR A 155 14.83 -3.01 -17.53
N CYS A 156 15.86 -2.32 -18.04
CA CYS A 156 15.69 -1.12 -18.83
C CYS A 156 16.20 -1.35 -20.25
N LEU A 157 15.32 -1.24 -21.24
CA LEU A 157 15.75 -1.21 -22.63
C LEU A 157 16.35 0.16 -22.95
N ILE A 158 17.65 0.21 -23.23
CA ILE A 158 18.33 1.41 -23.71
C ILE A 158 18.54 1.31 -25.21
N LEU A 159 17.70 2.01 -25.96
CA LEU A 159 17.87 2.17 -27.40
C LEU A 159 18.95 3.21 -27.69
N ASN A 160 20.22 2.81 -27.62
CA ASN A 160 21.31 3.60 -28.20
C ASN A 160 21.29 3.42 -29.72
N SER A 161 21.29 4.53 -30.47
CA SER A 161 21.18 4.56 -31.94
C SER A 161 22.28 3.80 -32.69
N SER A 162 23.38 3.47 -32.02
CA SER A 162 24.52 2.74 -32.59
C SER A 162 24.60 1.26 -32.18
N SER A 163 24.10 0.90 -30.99
CA SER A 163 24.12 -0.45 -30.42
C SER A 163 23.03 -0.56 -29.35
N PRO A 164 21.78 -0.88 -29.70
CA PRO A 164 20.73 -0.97 -28.71
C PRO A 164 21.03 -2.16 -27.76
N THR A 165 20.82 -1.98 -26.46
CA THR A 165 21.08 -3.00 -25.42
C THR A 165 20.00 -2.94 -24.34
N ILE A 166 19.77 -4.06 -23.66
CA ILE A 166 18.97 -4.08 -22.43
C ILE A 166 19.95 -4.06 -21.28
N GLU A 167 19.87 -3.07 -20.41
CA GLU A 167 20.67 -2.99 -19.20
C GLU A 167 19.83 -3.47 -18.01
N ILE A 168 20.46 -4.29 -17.15
CA ILE A 168 19.84 -4.84 -15.96
C ILE A 168 20.44 -4.13 -14.76
N PHE A 169 19.56 -3.52 -13.97
CA PHE A 169 19.91 -2.79 -12.76
C PHE A 169 19.49 -3.60 -11.55
N ASN A 170 20.34 -3.66 -10.53
CA ASN A 170 19.92 -4.11 -9.20
C ASN A 170 19.17 -2.99 -8.45
N ARG A 171 18.61 -3.31 -7.28
CA ARG A 171 17.97 -2.35 -6.36
C ARG A 171 18.91 -1.26 -5.78
N ASP A 172 20.18 -1.26 -6.17
CA ASP A 172 21.12 -0.18 -5.83
C ASP A 172 21.39 0.73 -7.05
N GLY A 173 20.63 0.56 -8.15
CA GLY A 173 20.79 1.29 -9.40
C GLY A 173 22.09 0.98 -10.15
N LYS A 174 22.78 -0.11 -9.81
CA LYS A 174 24.02 -0.53 -10.47
C LYS A 174 23.69 -1.46 -11.63
N VAL A 175 24.32 -1.21 -12.79
CA VAL A 175 24.32 -2.17 -13.90
C VAL A 175 25.00 -3.45 -13.44
N VAL A 176 24.22 -4.53 -13.38
CA VAL A 176 24.68 -5.87 -13.01
C VAL A 176 24.79 -6.78 -14.23
N GLY A 177 24.09 -6.45 -15.33
CA GLY A 177 24.09 -7.23 -16.55
C GLY A 177 23.72 -6.42 -17.78
N VAL A 178 24.12 -6.90 -18.95
CA VAL A 178 23.79 -6.29 -20.25
C VAL A 178 23.43 -7.39 -21.25
N VAL A 179 22.27 -7.26 -21.89
CA VAL A 179 21.78 -8.18 -22.91
C VAL A 179 21.77 -7.48 -24.28
N PRO A 180 22.30 -8.12 -25.34
CA PRO A 180 22.24 -7.55 -26.70
C PRO A 180 20.80 -7.44 -27.20
N SER A 181 20.38 -6.26 -27.68
CA SER A 181 19.02 -6.08 -28.22
C SER A 181 18.86 -6.53 -29.67
N THR A 182 19.92 -7.05 -30.31
CA THR A 182 19.88 -7.54 -31.70
C THR A 182 18.88 -8.69 -31.91
N LEU A 183 18.33 -9.21 -30.82
CA LEU A 183 17.29 -10.24 -30.78
C LEU A 183 15.86 -9.66 -30.79
N LEU A 184 15.68 -8.37 -30.50
CA LEU A 184 14.38 -7.71 -30.37
C LEU A 184 13.89 -7.14 -31.72
N ASN A 185 12.62 -7.38 -32.05
CA ASN A 185 11.92 -6.69 -33.14
C ASN A 185 10.89 -5.70 -32.60
N SER A 186 10.36 -6.00 -31.42
CA SER A 186 9.31 -5.25 -30.75
C SER A 186 9.59 -5.13 -29.25
N PRO A 187 9.15 -4.05 -28.62
CA PRO A 187 8.97 -3.97 -27.19
C PRO A 187 8.23 -5.12 -26.51
N LEU A 188 7.33 -5.77 -27.24
CA LEU A 188 6.50 -6.87 -26.74
C LEU A 188 7.23 -8.21 -26.72
N ASP A 189 8.47 -8.24 -27.22
CA ASP A 189 9.34 -9.41 -27.25
C ASP A 189 10.05 -9.64 -25.91
N ILE A 190 9.84 -8.79 -24.89
CA ILE A 190 10.44 -8.95 -23.57
C ILE A 190 9.41 -9.27 -22.50
N CYS A 191 9.78 -10.18 -21.61
CA CYS A 191 9.00 -10.52 -20.43
C CYS A 191 9.95 -10.87 -19.28
N VAL A 192 9.49 -10.76 -18.04
CA VAL A 192 10.27 -11.15 -16.86
C VAL A 192 9.57 -12.32 -16.17
N MET A 193 10.35 -13.38 -15.94
CA MET A 193 9.96 -14.60 -15.25
C MET A 193 10.72 -14.66 -13.94
N GLU A 194 10.04 -14.35 -12.84
CA GLU A 194 10.67 -14.26 -11.51
C GLU A 194 11.83 -13.26 -11.51
N GLU A 195 13.08 -13.74 -11.45
CA GLU A 195 14.29 -12.93 -11.52
C GLU A 195 14.99 -12.96 -12.87
N ASP A 196 14.47 -13.69 -13.86
CA ASP A 196 15.12 -13.86 -15.17
C ASP A 196 14.38 -13.10 -16.27
N LEU A 197 15.13 -12.52 -17.20
CA LEU A 197 14.60 -11.87 -18.39
C LEU A 197 14.42 -12.88 -19.51
N LEU A 198 13.20 -12.99 -20.01
CA LEU A 198 12.87 -13.73 -21.21
C LEU A 198 12.84 -12.80 -22.42
N VAL A 199 13.56 -13.19 -23.46
CA VAL A 199 13.62 -12.48 -24.74
C VAL A 199 13.11 -13.39 -25.83
N LEU A 200 11.99 -13.01 -26.45
CA LEU A 200 11.47 -13.64 -27.64
C LEU A 200 12.37 -13.28 -28.84
N ASN A 201 13.24 -14.20 -29.18
CA ASN A 201 13.95 -14.20 -30.44
C ASN A 201 13.03 -14.79 -31.52
N LYS A 202 13.15 -14.34 -32.77
CA LYS A 202 12.26 -14.66 -33.90
C LYS A 202 11.80 -16.13 -34.01
N THR A 203 12.60 -17.08 -33.52
CA THR A 203 12.33 -18.52 -33.55
C THR A 203 12.51 -19.24 -32.20
N SER A 204 12.80 -18.52 -31.11
CA SER A 204 13.05 -19.11 -29.78
C SER A 204 12.79 -18.10 -28.66
N VAL A 205 12.63 -18.58 -27.43
CA VAL A 205 12.76 -17.74 -26.23
C VAL A 205 14.13 -18.00 -25.64
N ASP A 206 14.90 -16.95 -25.52
CA ASP A 206 16.16 -16.94 -24.79
C ASP A 206 15.92 -16.46 -23.35
N ARG A 207 16.57 -17.10 -22.40
CA ARG A 207 16.50 -16.72 -20.98
C ARG A 207 17.83 -16.09 -20.56
N PHE A 208 17.74 -14.98 -19.87
CA PHE A 208 18.89 -14.27 -19.30
C PHE A 208 18.71 -14.19 -17.80
N THR A 209 19.76 -14.58 -17.09
CA THR A 209 19.80 -14.46 -15.63
C THR A 209 19.71 -13.01 -15.18
N SER A 210 19.37 -12.80 -13.91
CA SER A 210 19.43 -11.48 -13.24
C SER A 210 20.79 -10.76 -13.32
N LEU A 211 21.86 -11.49 -13.67
CA LEU A 211 23.21 -10.96 -13.88
C LEU A 211 23.53 -10.69 -15.36
N GLY A 212 22.57 -10.89 -16.26
CA GLY A 212 22.72 -10.64 -17.70
C GLY A 212 23.45 -11.73 -18.48
N TYR A 213 23.75 -12.86 -17.86
CA TYR A 213 24.26 -14.02 -18.59
C TYR A 213 23.11 -14.73 -19.30
N LYS A 214 23.31 -15.03 -20.59
CA LYS A 214 22.41 -15.91 -21.33
C LYS A 214 22.52 -17.32 -20.75
N ASP A 215 21.39 -17.95 -20.50
CA ASP A 215 21.33 -19.40 -20.34
C ASP A 215 21.58 -20.00 -21.72
N ASP A 216 22.71 -20.70 -21.90
CA ASP A 216 23.20 -21.12 -23.22
C ASP A 216 22.25 -22.13 -23.90
N ASP A 217 21.35 -22.74 -23.14
CA ASP A 217 20.24 -23.52 -23.67
C ASP A 217 19.07 -22.60 -24.05
N ASN A 218 18.56 -22.77 -25.27
CA ASN A 218 17.31 -22.12 -25.67
C ASN A 218 16.20 -22.54 -24.71
N TYR A 219 15.70 -21.60 -23.90
CA TYR A 219 14.66 -21.85 -22.91
C TYR A 219 13.40 -22.44 -23.57
N ILE A 220 12.99 -21.87 -24.71
CA ILE A 220 11.98 -22.47 -25.59
C ILE A 220 12.49 -22.43 -27.03
N GLY A 221 12.62 -23.59 -27.68
CA GLY A 221 13.04 -23.69 -29.08
C GLY A 221 11.89 -23.89 -30.07
N SER A 222 12.13 -23.54 -31.33
CA SER A 222 11.25 -23.85 -32.49
C SER A 222 9.88 -23.17 -32.44
N LEU A 223 9.87 -21.85 -32.24
CA LEU A 223 8.67 -21.03 -32.40
C LEU A 223 8.48 -20.64 -33.88
N VAL A 224 7.23 -20.67 -34.34
CA VAL A 224 6.82 -20.22 -35.67
C VAL A 224 5.79 -19.11 -35.47
N ASP A 225 6.04 -17.95 -36.06
CA ASP A 225 5.14 -16.79 -36.04
C ASP A 225 4.76 -16.29 -34.63
N ALA A 226 5.70 -16.33 -33.67
CA ALA A 226 5.50 -15.76 -32.34
C ALA A 226 5.61 -14.23 -32.38
N GLU A 227 4.66 -13.53 -31.75
CA GLU A 227 4.56 -12.06 -31.76
C GLU A 227 4.52 -11.44 -30.35
N LEU A 228 4.24 -12.24 -29.33
CA LEU A 228 4.08 -11.78 -27.95
C LEU A 228 4.56 -12.85 -26.98
N ILE A 229 5.21 -12.42 -25.92
CA ILE A 229 5.53 -13.24 -24.75
C ILE A 229 4.98 -12.60 -23.48
N THR A 230 4.41 -13.41 -22.58
CA THR A 230 4.03 -12.96 -21.23
C THR A 230 4.21 -14.09 -20.22
N TYR A 231 4.41 -13.73 -18.95
CA TYR A 231 4.59 -14.66 -17.84
C TYR A 231 3.52 -14.38 -16.79
N SER A 232 2.83 -15.42 -16.36
CA SER A 232 1.80 -15.31 -15.34
C SER A 232 1.59 -16.64 -14.63
N HIS A 233 1.50 -16.61 -13.30
CA HIS A 233 1.16 -17.76 -12.47
C HIS A 233 2.02 -19.01 -12.71
N GLY A 234 3.33 -18.87 -12.95
CA GLY A 234 4.24 -20.01 -13.20
C GLY A 234 4.20 -20.55 -14.63
N TYR A 235 3.62 -19.81 -15.56
CA TYR A 235 3.54 -20.21 -16.97
C TYR A 235 4.02 -19.11 -17.88
N VAL A 236 4.75 -19.50 -18.93
CA VAL A 236 5.11 -18.63 -20.05
C VAL A 236 4.08 -18.83 -21.16
N PHE A 237 3.47 -17.74 -21.60
CA PHE A 237 2.50 -17.72 -22.69
C PHE A 237 3.11 -17.05 -23.91
N ILE A 238 2.96 -17.70 -25.06
CA ILE A 238 3.40 -17.19 -26.36
C ILE A 238 2.18 -16.97 -27.25
N GLY A 239 1.97 -15.73 -27.66
CA GLY A 239 0.97 -15.37 -28.65
C GLY A 239 1.54 -15.54 -30.06
N LEU A 240 0.82 -16.23 -30.93
CA LEU A 240 1.16 -16.40 -32.34
C LEU A 240 0.36 -15.43 -33.22
N ALA A 241 0.90 -15.08 -34.39
CA ALA A 241 0.25 -14.23 -35.39
C ALA A 241 -1.13 -14.73 -35.85
N ASN A 242 -1.37 -16.05 -35.76
CA ASN A 242 -2.66 -16.66 -36.09
C ASN A 242 -3.71 -16.53 -34.96
N GLY A 243 -3.39 -15.82 -33.88
CA GLY A 243 -4.27 -15.61 -32.71
C GLY A 243 -4.28 -16.76 -31.70
N SER A 244 -3.48 -17.82 -31.91
CA SER A 244 -3.34 -18.91 -30.95
C SER A 244 -2.40 -18.53 -29.81
N ILE A 245 -2.62 -19.11 -28.64
CA ILE A 245 -1.75 -18.96 -27.47
C ILE A 245 -1.18 -20.33 -27.10
N ILE A 246 0.14 -20.42 -27.03
CA ILE A 246 0.84 -21.61 -26.51
C ILE A 246 1.24 -21.34 -25.06
N ARG A 247 1.04 -22.31 -24.18
CA ARG A 247 1.43 -22.26 -22.78
C ARG A 247 2.57 -23.24 -22.52
N TYR A 248 3.66 -22.75 -21.94
CA TYR A 248 4.81 -23.53 -21.47
C TYR A 248 4.86 -23.51 -19.95
N THR A 249 5.28 -24.63 -19.35
CA THR A 249 5.58 -24.71 -17.91
C THR A 249 6.98 -24.17 -17.67
N SER A 250 7.15 -23.40 -16.59
CA SER A 250 8.49 -23.10 -16.08
C SER A 250 8.99 -24.34 -15.32
N ASP A 251 9.69 -25.22 -16.04
CA ASP A 251 10.48 -26.29 -15.42
C ASP A 251 11.87 -25.75 -15.01
#